data_AF-A0A8J9S4D9-F1
#
_entry.id   AF-A0A8J9S4D9-F1
#
_cell.length_a   1.000
_cell.length_b   1.000
_cell.length_c   1.000
_cell.angle_alpha   90.00
_cell.angle_beta   90.00
_cell.angle_gamma   90.00
#
_symmetry.space_group_name_H-M   'P 1'
#
loop_
_entity.id
_entity.type
_entity.pdbx_description
1 polymer ?
#
loop_
_entity_poly.entity_id
_entity_poly.type
_entity_poly.pdbx_seq_one_letter_code
_entity_poly.pdbx_strand_id
1 'polypeptide(L)'
;MEMFDCCFTCFERGYESSGDEIEDDDAENLSHVGQAAYDVLRKRHNRQHHTLWNVTSGVIVGELHQTPLTGWLRDVEYPRDGHDDWFPEKMAEIMARTETWCDVMSLGPPDGLFMTQFQEALKTIAFRATGKTKPVVVRMMFGNIVGMPVNCNKVIKALTALVPKSANINLWVGAWRRGVSWNHAKIIAVDGQYLHTG
;
A
#
# COMPACT_ATOMS: atom_id res chain seq x y z
N MET A 1 22.50 9.43 -22.64
CA MET A 1 22.09 8.32 -21.76
C MET A 1 22.79 8.56 -20.45
N GLU A 2 22.20 9.38 -19.59
CA GLU A 2 22.83 9.76 -18.33
C GLU A 2 22.54 8.66 -17.31
N MET A 3 23.61 7.98 -16.90
CA MET A 3 23.61 7.08 -15.75
C MET A 3 23.41 7.92 -14.50
N PHE A 4 22.29 7.72 -13.82
CA PHE A 4 22.20 8.07 -12.40
C PHE A 4 23.12 7.11 -11.64
N ASP A 5 24.32 7.60 -11.38
CA ASP A 5 25.32 6.96 -10.54
C ASP A 5 24.71 6.71 -9.15
N CYS A 6 24.48 5.43 -8.83
CA CYS A 6 24.09 5.02 -7.49
C CYS A 6 25.38 5.08 -6.65
N CYS A 7 25.61 6.24 -6.04
CA CYS A 7 26.81 6.55 -5.27
C CYS A 7 27.04 5.52 -4.15
N PHE A 8 27.93 4.56 -4.41
CA PHE A 8 28.43 3.59 -3.43
C PHE A 8 29.25 4.27 -2.30
N THR A 9 29.56 5.56 -2.44
CA THR A 9 30.34 6.37 -1.48
C THR A 9 29.54 6.91 -0.30
N CYS A 10 28.21 6.71 -0.24
CA CYS A 10 27.40 7.16 0.90
C CYS A 10 27.61 6.31 2.18
N PHE A 11 28.26 5.15 2.10
CA PHE A 11 28.43 4.28 3.28
C PHE A 11 29.61 4.69 4.18
N GLU A 12 30.59 5.45 3.67
CA GLU A 12 31.79 5.85 4.44
C GLU A 12 31.84 7.35 4.80
N ARG A 13 31.04 8.19 4.16
CA ARG A 13 30.86 9.60 4.57
C ARG A 13 29.56 9.70 5.34
N GLY A 14 29.67 9.85 6.66
CA GLY A 14 28.51 9.96 7.56
C GLY A 14 27.46 10.89 6.97
N TYR A 15 26.22 10.39 6.86
CA TYR A 15 25.06 11.00 6.23
C TYR A 15 25.08 12.55 6.27
N GLU A 16 25.75 13.15 5.29
CA GLU A 16 25.76 14.59 5.10
C GLU A 16 24.31 15.00 4.83
N SER A 17 23.88 16.06 5.50
CA SER A 17 22.54 16.60 5.36
C SER A 17 22.16 16.74 3.88
N SER A 18 20.97 16.30 3.50
CA SER A 18 20.54 16.41 2.10
C SER A 18 20.13 17.83 1.69
N GLY A 19 20.18 18.84 2.56
CA GLY A 19 19.73 20.21 2.27
C GLY A 19 19.47 21.04 3.53
N ASP A 20 18.69 22.11 3.45
CA ASP A 20 18.30 22.89 4.63
C ASP A 20 17.32 22.12 5.53
N GLU A 21 17.41 22.34 6.84
CA GLU A 21 16.47 21.73 7.79
C GLU A 21 15.03 22.15 7.48
N ILE A 22 14.11 21.19 7.58
CA ILE A 22 12.67 21.43 7.40
C ILE A 22 11.97 21.39 8.77
N GLU A 23 10.89 22.15 8.87
CA GLU A 23 9.95 22.15 9.98
C GLU A 23 8.54 21.86 9.44
N ASP A 24 7.75 21.11 10.21
CA ASP A 24 6.40 20.67 9.87
C ASP A 24 5.44 21.12 10.97
N ASP A 25 4.36 21.80 10.58
CA ASP A 25 3.32 22.24 11.51
C ASP A 25 2.68 21.06 12.26
N ASP A 26 2.62 19.88 11.63
CA ASP A 26 2.08 18.66 12.24
C ASP A 26 3.07 17.93 13.18
N ALA A 27 4.32 18.38 13.29
CA ALA A 27 5.34 17.79 14.16
C ALA A 27 5.17 18.22 15.64
N GLU A 28 3.93 18.22 16.12
CA GLU A 28 3.57 18.55 17.50
C GLU A 28 3.28 17.29 18.32
N ASN A 29 3.61 17.32 19.61
CA ASN A 29 3.31 16.26 20.57
C ASN A 29 3.79 14.86 20.16
N LEU A 30 4.89 14.79 19.40
CA LEU A 30 5.50 13.52 19.01
C LEU A 30 5.97 12.74 20.24
N SER A 31 5.83 11.42 20.20
CA SER A 31 6.42 10.54 21.21
C SER A 31 7.96 10.67 21.20
N HIS A 32 8.63 10.17 22.23
CA HIS A 32 10.09 10.16 22.26
C HIS A 32 10.71 9.53 21.00
N VAL A 33 10.13 8.41 20.52
CA VAL A 33 10.56 7.74 19.29
C VAL A 33 10.19 8.55 18.05
N GLY A 34 8.98 9.12 18.02
CA GLY A 34 8.51 9.96 16.91
C GLY A 34 9.41 11.18 16.71
N GLN A 35 9.77 11.88 17.79
CA GLN A 35 10.65 13.04 17.77
C GLN A 35 12.06 12.66 17.26
N ALA A 36 12.62 11.56 17.77
CA ALA A 36 13.93 11.09 17.33
C ALA A 36 13.96 10.73 15.84
N ALA A 37 12.90 10.07 15.33
CA ALA A 37 12.76 9.77 13.91
C ALA A 37 12.61 11.05 13.08
N TYR A 38 11.76 11.98 13.53
CA TYR A 38 11.54 13.26 12.86
C TYR A 38 12.83 14.08 12.73
N ASP A 39 13.60 14.21 13.81
CA ASP A 39 14.86 14.96 13.80
C ASP A 39 15.88 14.38 12.83
N VAL A 40 15.92 13.06 12.64
CA VAL A 40 16.76 12.43 11.62
C VAL A 40 16.24 12.73 10.23
N LEU A 41 14.94 12.54 9.98
CA LEU A 41 14.33 12.73 8.67
C LEU A 41 14.45 14.18 8.19
N ARG A 42 14.08 15.15 9.02
CA ARG A 42 14.09 16.57 8.66
C ARG A 42 15.49 17.13 8.42
N LYS A 43 16.52 16.56 9.05
CA LYS A 43 17.92 17.01 8.92
C LYS A 43 18.70 16.28 7.84
N ARG A 44 18.43 14.98 7.64
CA ARG A 44 19.23 14.11 6.76
C ARG A 44 18.51 13.71 5.48
N HIS A 45 17.19 13.80 5.44
CA HIS A 45 16.34 13.35 4.33
C HIS A 45 15.38 14.44 3.80
N ASN A 46 15.65 15.72 4.06
CA ASN A 46 14.80 16.86 3.67
C ASN A 46 14.41 16.90 2.18
N ARG A 47 15.28 16.54 1.23
CA ARG A 47 14.93 16.49 -0.21
C ARG A 47 13.83 15.48 -0.53
N GLN A 48 13.60 14.53 0.34
CA GLN A 48 12.61 13.46 0.19
C GLN A 48 11.32 13.76 0.95
N HIS A 49 11.23 14.95 1.57
CA HIS A 49 10.04 15.41 2.25
C HIS A 49 8.87 15.54 1.27
N HIS A 50 7.65 15.21 1.73
CA HIS A 50 6.42 15.10 0.94
C HIS A 50 6.48 14.12 -0.26
N THR A 51 7.52 13.30 -0.38
CA THR A 51 7.64 12.30 -1.46
C THR A 51 7.88 10.89 -0.92
N LEU A 52 8.84 10.71 -0.01
CA LEU A 52 9.13 9.42 0.63
C LEU A 52 8.85 9.40 2.13
N TRP A 53 8.74 10.58 2.75
CA TRP A 53 8.32 10.71 4.14
C TRP A 53 7.56 12.02 4.36
N ASN A 54 6.71 12.02 5.38
CA ASN A 54 5.95 13.17 5.84
C ASN A 54 5.65 13.00 7.33
N VAL A 55 5.43 14.11 8.05
CA VAL A 55 4.80 14.09 9.38
C VAL A 55 3.40 14.65 9.25
N THR A 56 2.43 13.94 9.81
CA THR A 56 1.01 14.32 9.77
C THR A 56 0.33 13.92 11.06
N SER A 57 -0.66 14.70 11.48
CA SER A 57 -1.58 14.32 12.54
C SER A 57 -2.76 13.53 11.98
N GLY A 58 -3.26 12.57 12.76
CA GLY A 58 -4.36 11.70 12.31
C GLY A 58 -4.93 10.84 13.42
N VAL A 59 -6.01 10.13 13.12
CA VAL A 59 -6.69 9.24 14.06
C VAL A 59 -6.58 7.81 13.58
N ILE A 60 -6.25 6.89 14.50
CA ILE A 60 -6.37 5.46 14.21
C ILE A 60 -7.86 5.13 14.15
N VAL A 61 -8.33 4.70 12.99
CA VAL A 61 -9.72 4.29 12.78
C VAL A 61 -9.81 2.77 12.98
N GLY A 62 -10.58 2.34 13.98
CA GLY A 62 -10.76 0.92 14.30
C GLY A 62 -9.67 0.37 15.23
N GLU A 63 -9.25 -0.87 14.99
CA GLU A 63 -8.30 -1.60 15.83
C GLU A 63 -7.07 -2.04 15.03
N LEU A 64 -6.01 -2.44 15.73
CA LEU A 64 -4.84 -3.04 15.10
C LEU A 64 -5.22 -4.40 14.46
N HIS A 65 -5.15 -4.47 13.14
CA HIS A 65 -5.42 -5.70 12.40
C HIS A 65 -4.22 -6.66 12.49
N GLN A 66 -4.24 -7.56 13.47
CA GLN A 66 -3.23 -8.62 13.64
C GLN A 66 -3.74 -9.96 13.12
N THR A 67 -2.92 -10.66 12.35
CA THR A 67 -3.22 -12.01 11.86
C THR A 67 -2.01 -12.93 12.12
N PRO A 68 -2.21 -14.18 12.58
CA PRO A 68 -3.50 -14.83 12.75
C PRO A 68 -4.12 -14.48 14.13
N LEU A 69 -5.45 -14.27 14.19
CA LEU A 69 -6.13 -13.85 15.42
C LEU A 69 -5.93 -14.89 16.52
N THR A 70 -5.78 -14.50 17.78
CA THR A 70 -5.57 -15.46 18.89
C THR A 70 -4.32 -16.35 18.78
N GLY A 71 -3.40 -16.13 17.82
CA GLY A 71 -2.24 -17.00 17.59
C GLY A 71 -1.40 -17.34 18.84
N TRP A 72 -1.35 -16.41 19.81
CA TRP A 72 -0.62 -16.56 21.08
C TRP A 72 -1.39 -17.32 22.18
N LEU A 73 -2.70 -17.46 22.03
CA LEU A 73 -3.63 -17.98 23.04
C LEU A 73 -4.24 -19.34 22.65
N ARG A 74 -3.72 -19.97 21.59
CA ARG A 74 -4.31 -21.21 21.07
C ARG A 74 -3.72 -22.44 21.76
N ASP A 75 -4.61 -23.32 22.20
CA ASP A 75 -4.26 -24.67 22.68
C ASP A 75 -4.18 -25.70 21.53
N VAL A 76 -4.56 -25.32 20.32
CA VAL A 76 -4.58 -26.18 19.12
C VAL A 76 -3.50 -25.75 18.12
N GLU A 77 -2.74 -26.74 17.63
CA GLU A 77 -1.64 -26.52 16.68
C GLU A 77 -2.13 -25.98 15.34
N TYR A 78 -3.30 -26.44 14.86
CA TYR A 78 -3.89 -26.00 13.60
C TYR A 78 -5.25 -25.34 13.84
N PRO A 79 -5.43 -24.08 13.38
CA PRO A 79 -6.75 -23.46 13.41
C PRO A 79 -7.72 -24.19 12.48
N ARG A 80 -9.02 -24.02 12.74
CA ARG A 80 -10.07 -24.48 11.82
C ARG A 80 -10.01 -23.70 10.51
N ASP A 81 -10.48 -24.31 9.43
CA ASP A 81 -10.70 -23.61 8.17
C ASP A 81 -11.54 -22.35 8.38
N GLY A 82 -11.15 -21.28 7.70
CA GLY A 82 -11.82 -19.99 7.79
C GLY A 82 -11.48 -19.14 9.02
N HIS A 83 -10.54 -19.58 9.87
CA HIS A 83 -10.19 -18.87 11.11
C HIS A 83 -9.77 -17.41 10.90
N ASP A 84 -9.03 -17.12 9.83
CA ASP A 84 -8.50 -15.78 9.54
C ASP A 84 -9.12 -15.12 8.30
N ASP A 85 -10.29 -15.60 7.87
CA ASP A 85 -11.01 -15.09 6.69
C ASP A 85 -11.41 -13.61 6.83
N TRP A 86 -11.57 -13.15 8.08
CA TRP A 86 -11.85 -11.76 8.42
C TRP A 86 -10.80 -10.79 7.85
N PHE A 87 -9.53 -11.20 7.69
CA PHE A 87 -8.45 -10.29 7.31
C PHE A 87 -8.53 -9.89 5.82
N PRO A 88 -8.64 -10.83 4.86
CA PRO A 88 -9.02 -10.53 3.49
C PRO A 88 -10.31 -9.71 3.36
N GLU A 89 -11.35 -10.06 4.15
CA GLU A 89 -12.64 -9.34 4.15
C GLU A 89 -12.46 -7.88 4.58
N LYS A 90 -11.68 -7.63 5.63
CA LYS A 90 -11.41 -6.28 6.13
C LYS A 90 -10.64 -5.42 5.13
N MET A 91 -9.66 -6.00 4.46
CA MET A 91 -8.92 -5.30 3.39
C MET A 91 -9.83 -4.93 2.22
N ALA A 92 -10.72 -5.84 1.81
CA ALA A 92 -11.71 -5.57 0.79
C ALA A 92 -12.77 -4.55 1.22
N GLU A 93 -13.21 -4.57 2.48
CA GLU A 93 -14.12 -3.56 3.06
C GLU A 93 -13.53 -2.16 2.92
N ILE A 94 -12.24 -1.98 3.25
CA ILE A 94 -11.54 -0.70 3.11
C ILE A 94 -11.47 -0.30 1.64
N MET A 95 -11.02 -1.19 0.75
CA MET A 95 -10.96 -0.92 -0.69
C MET A 95 -12.34 -0.54 -1.25
N ALA A 96 -13.41 -1.21 -0.82
CA ALA A 96 -14.77 -0.95 -1.27
C ALA A 96 -15.30 0.44 -0.87
N ARG A 97 -14.63 1.20 0.02
CA ARG A 97 -14.99 2.59 0.36
C ARG A 97 -14.63 3.60 -0.73
N THR A 98 -13.94 3.18 -1.79
CA THR A 98 -13.44 4.06 -2.85
C THR A 98 -14.55 4.82 -3.57
N GLU A 99 -14.40 6.14 -3.61
CA GLU A 99 -15.25 7.07 -4.35
C GLU A 99 -14.55 7.69 -5.56
N THR A 100 -13.24 7.94 -5.49
CA THR A 100 -12.46 8.57 -6.58
C THR A 100 -11.26 7.74 -6.97
N TRP A 101 -10.43 7.33 -6.02
CA TRP A 101 -9.24 6.53 -6.29
C TRP A 101 -8.84 5.60 -5.14
N CYS A 102 -8.24 4.47 -5.53
CA CYS A 102 -7.65 3.49 -4.62
C CYS A 102 -6.28 3.04 -5.13
N ASP A 103 -5.29 3.06 -4.24
CA ASP A 103 -3.95 2.56 -4.52
C ASP A 103 -3.65 1.35 -3.66
N VAL A 104 -3.25 0.27 -4.31
CA VAL A 104 -2.84 -0.98 -3.67
C VAL A 104 -1.38 -1.26 -4.02
N MET A 105 -0.57 -1.52 -3.01
CA MET A 105 0.80 -2.00 -3.18
C MET A 105 0.94 -3.32 -2.43
N SER A 106 1.63 -4.29 -3.02
CA SER A 106 2.01 -5.54 -2.35
C SER A 106 3.28 -6.12 -2.98
N LEU A 107 3.88 -7.13 -2.35
CA LEU A 107 4.96 -7.90 -2.99
C LEU A 107 4.45 -8.67 -4.20
N GLY A 108 3.37 -9.43 -4.02
CA GLY A 108 2.74 -10.25 -5.06
C GLY A 108 1.27 -9.88 -5.27
N PRO A 109 0.66 -10.33 -6.38
CA PRO A 109 -0.78 -10.20 -6.57
C PRO A 109 -1.56 -10.97 -5.50
N PRO A 110 -2.79 -10.54 -5.16
CA PRO A 110 -3.63 -11.29 -4.25
C PRO A 110 -3.97 -12.66 -4.87
N ASP A 111 -4.10 -13.67 -4.04
CA ASP A 111 -4.54 -15.02 -4.39
C ASP A 111 -5.55 -15.54 -3.35
N GLY A 112 -6.01 -16.78 -3.54
CA GLY A 112 -6.97 -17.43 -2.63
C GLY A 112 -8.14 -16.52 -2.25
N LEU A 113 -8.39 -16.41 -0.94
CA LEU A 113 -9.47 -15.58 -0.42
C LEU A 113 -9.23 -14.08 -0.62
N PHE A 114 -7.98 -13.59 -0.61
CA PHE A 114 -7.69 -12.19 -0.92
C PHE A 114 -8.13 -11.81 -2.33
N MET A 115 -7.90 -12.68 -3.32
CA MET A 115 -8.37 -12.45 -4.69
C MET A 115 -9.90 -12.37 -4.74
N THR A 116 -10.59 -13.32 -4.11
CA THR A 116 -12.06 -13.35 -4.07
C THR A 116 -12.63 -12.08 -3.44
N GLN A 117 -12.10 -11.66 -2.29
CA GLN A 117 -12.58 -10.47 -1.59
C GLN A 117 -12.26 -9.19 -2.39
N PHE A 118 -11.10 -9.13 -3.05
CA PHE A 118 -10.75 -7.98 -3.91
C PHE A 118 -11.65 -7.88 -5.14
N GLN A 119 -12.09 -9.00 -5.71
CA GLN A 119 -13.06 -9.02 -6.81
C GLN A 119 -14.42 -8.43 -6.36
N GLU A 120 -14.92 -8.80 -5.18
CA GLU A 120 -16.18 -8.25 -4.64
C GLU A 120 -16.06 -6.74 -4.32
N ALA A 121 -14.93 -6.30 -3.80
CA ALA A 121 -14.66 -4.88 -3.61
C ALA A 121 -14.62 -4.12 -4.94
N LEU A 122 -13.92 -4.63 -5.97
CA LEU A 122 -13.91 -4.01 -7.31
C LEU A 122 -15.29 -3.96 -7.96
N LYS A 123 -16.11 -5.00 -7.79
CA LYS A 123 -17.51 -5.02 -8.22
C LYS A 123 -18.32 -3.93 -7.50
N THR A 124 -18.12 -3.76 -6.19
CA THR A 124 -18.77 -2.68 -5.41
C THR A 124 -18.37 -1.29 -5.92
N ILE A 125 -17.07 -1.08 -6.17
CA ILE A 125 -16.54 0.18 -6.72
C ILE A 125 -17.13 0.44 -8.11
N ALA A 126 -17.14 -0.57 -8.97
CA ALA A 126 -17.70 -0.50 -10.32
C ALA A 126 -19.20 -0.13 -10.30
N PHE A 127 -19.97 -0.71 -9.37
CA PHE A 127 -21.37 -0.34 -9.18
C PHE A 127 -21.52 1.13 -8.78
N ARG A 128 -20.75 1.61 -7.80
CA ARG A 128 -20.77 3.03 -7.37
C ARG A 128 -20.28 4.00 -8.42
N ALA A 129 -19.44 3.56 -9.34
CA ALA A 129 -18.99 4.38 -10.45
C ALA A 129 -20.09 4.63 -11.51
N THR A 130 -21.21 3.91 -11.46
CA THR A 130 -22.33 4.08 -12.38
C THR A 130 -22.87 5.51 -12.30
N GLY A 131 -22.97 6.18 -13.45
CA GLY A 131 -23.49 7.55 -13.54
C GLY A 131 -22.49 8.64 -13.12
N LYS A 132 -21.29 8.30 -12.63
CA LYS A 132 -20.23 9.30 -12.38
C LYS A 132 -19.73 9.86 -13.70
N THR A 133 -19.42 11.16 -13.71
CA THR A 133 -18.86 11.84 -14.90
C THR A 133 -17.41 11.46 -15.17
N LYS A 134 -16.65 11.16 -14.12
CA LYS A 134 -15.27 10.70 -14.18
C LYS A 134 -15.19 9.24 -13.73
N PRO A 135 -14.34 8.42 -14.36
CA PRO A 135 -14.11 7.06 -13.91
C PRO A 135 -13.47 7.03 -12.53
N VAL A 136 -13.83 6.03 -11.72
CA VAL A 136 -13.09 5.71 -10.49
C VAL A 136 -11.78 5.04 -10.87
N VAL A 137 -10.66 5.44 -10.25
CA VAL A 137 -9.32 4.95 -10.60
C VAL A 137 -8.82 3.97 -9.55
N VAL A 138 -8.46 2.75 -9.95
CA VAL A 138 -7.80 1.79 -9.06
C VAL A 138 -6.43 1.46 -9.63
N ARG A 139 -5.38 1.62 -8.82
CA ARG A 139 -3.99 1.30 -9.20
C ARG A 139 -3.47 0.20 -8.30
N MET A 140 -2.91 -0.84 -8.87
CA MET A 140 -2.27 -1.94 -8.14
C MET A 140 -0.83 -2.10 -8.61
N MET A 141 0.13 -2.01 -7.69
CA MET A 141 1.56 -2.16 -7.96
C MET A 141 2.16 -3.33 -7.17
N PHE A 142 2.81 -4.24 -7.88
CA PHE A 142 3.47 -5.41 -7.31
C PHE A 142 4.99 -5.35 -7.44
N GLY A 143 5.70 -6.15 -6.64
CA GLY A 143 7.12 -6.41 -6.85
C GLY A 143 7.32 -7.32 -8.07
N ASN A 144 8.33 -7.03 -8.89
CA ASN A 144 8.71 -7.90 -10.00
C ASN A 144 9.99 -8.67 -9.63
N ILE A 145 9.86 -9.78 -8.91
CA ILE A 145 10.98 -10.53 -8.34
C ILE A 145 11.77 -11.26 -9.44
N VAL A 146 13.10 -11.31 -9.32
CA VAL A 146 13.96 -12.06 -10.24
C VAL A 146 13.58 -13.54 -10.21
N GLY A 147 13.29 -14.11 -11.38
CA GLY A 147 12.85 -15.51 -11.51
C GLY A 147 11.36 -15.76 -11.22
N MET A 148 10.63 -14.75 -10.74
CA MET A 148 9.19 -14.84 -10.45
C MET A 148 8.44 -13.60 -10.99
N PRO A 149 8.40 -13.38 -12.32
CA PRO A 149 7.75 -12.20 -12.88
C PRO A 149 6.22 -12.26 -12.75
N VAL A 150 5.60 -11.10 -12.51
CA VAL A 150 4.13 -10.98 -12.40
C VAL A 150 3.50 -10.79 -13.78
N ASN A 151 2.57 -11.67 -14.15
CA ASN A 151 1.77 -11.51 -15.36
C ASN A 151 0.57 -10.57 -15.11
N CYS A 152 0.78 -9.27 -15.31
CA CYS A 152 -0.23 -8.23 -15.03
C CYS A 152 -1.53 -8.44 -15.82
N ASN A 153 -1.48 -8.92 -17.07
CA ASN A 153 -2.68 -9.19 -17.87
C ASN A 153 -3.55 -10.30 -17.26
N LYS A 154 -2.91 -11.36 -16.75
CA LYS A 154 -3.63 -12.44 -16.05
C LYS A 154 -4.25 -11.93 -14.75
N VAL A 155 -3.55 -11.07 -14.02
CA VAL A 155 -4.05 -10.46 -12.78
C VAL A 155 -5.24 -9.54 -13.07
N ILE A 156 -5.16 -8.66 -14.07
CA ILE A 156 -6.31 -7.83 -14.51
C ILE A 156 -7.51 -8.71 -14.80
N LYS A 157 -7.33 -9.75 -15.64
CA LYS A 157 -8.42 -10.66 -16.01
C LYS A 157 -9.06 -11.33 -14.79
N ALA A 158 -8.26 -11.74 -13.81
CA ALA A 158 -8.75 -12.33 -12.57
C ALA A 158 -9.52 -11.30 -11.72
N LEU A 159 -8.92 -10.13 -11.46
CA LEU A 159 -9.52 -9.07 -10.65
C LEU A 159 -10.86 -8.56 -11.23
N THR A 160 -10.96 -8.45 -12.55
CA THR A 160 -12.15 -7.94 -13.23
C THR A 160 -13.20 -9.01 -13.53
N ALA A 161 -13.08 -10.23 -12.98
CA ALA A 161 -13.99 -11.33 -13.30
C ALA A 161 -15.46 -11.03 -12.96
N LEU A 162 -15.70 -10.20 -11.93
CA LEU A 162 -17.03 -9.79 -11.49
C LEU A 162 -17.41 -8.35 -11.92
N VAL A 163 -16.54 -7.67 -12.67
CA VAL A 163 -16.73 -6.27 -13.07
C VAL A 163 -17.37 -6.22 -14.47
N PRO A 164 -18.52 -5.54 -14.65
CA PRO A 164 -19.11 -5.35 -15.97
C PRO A 164 -18.16 -4.60 -16.92
N LYS A 165 -18.10 -5.00 -18.20
CA LYS A 165 -17.26 -4.32 -19.20
C LYS A 165 -17.64 -2.85 -19.44
N SER A 166 -18.86 -2.46 -19.10
CA SER A 166 -19.38 -1.10 -19.20
C SER A 166 -19.12 -0.25 -17.94
N ALA A 167 -18.48 -0.82 -16.91
CA ALA A 167 -18.21 -0.10 -15.66
C ALA A 167 -17.31 1.11 -15.91
N ASN A 168 -17.64 2.24 -15.28
CA ASN A 168 -16.86 3.47 -15.37
C ASN A 168 -15.67 3.45 -14.41
N ILE A 169 -14.78 2.47 -14.57
CA ILE A 169 -13.62 2.22 -13.71
C ILE A 169 -12.36 2.07 -14.55
N ASN A 170 -11.26 2.68 -14.11
CA ASN A 170 -9.93 2.50 -14.70
C ASN A 170 -9.06 1.68 -13.74
N LEU A 171 -8.82 0.41 -14.08
CA LEU A 171 -7.91 -0.45 -13.34
C LEU A 171 -6.52 -0.49 -13.99
N TRP A 172 -5.50 -0.09 -13.25
CA TRP A 172 -4.10 -0.16 -13.65
C TRP A 172 -3.40 -1.22 -12.82
N VAL A 173 -2.73 -2.17 -13.46
CA VAL A 173 -1.92 -3.18 -12.77
C VAL A 173 -0.50 -3.15 -13.32
N GLY A 174 0.46 -2.95 -12.43
CA GLY A 174 1.89 -2.91 -12.78
C GLY A 174 2.73 -3.76 -11.83
N ALA A 175 3.91 -4.15 -12.30
CA ALA A 175 4.91 -4.81 -11.48
C ALA A 175 6.26 -4.10 -11.68
N TRP A 176 6.90 -3.70 -10.59
CA TRP A 176 8.07 -2.82 -10.61
C TRP A 176 9.32 -3.50 -10.04
N ARG A 177 10.47 -3.25 -10.70
CA ARG A 177 11.82 -3.67 -10.28
C ARG A 177 12.87 -2.73 -10.85
N ARG A 178 13.91 -2.46 -10.08
CA ARG A 178 15.19 -1.88 -10.51
C ARG A 178 16.35 -2.72 -9.96
N GLY A 179 17.06 -3.43 -10.84
CA GLY A 179 18.17 -4.31 -10.44
C GLY A 179 17.69 -5.45 -9.52
N VAL A 180 18.24 -5.49 -8.30
CA VAL A 180 17.86 -6.43 -7.22
C VAL A 180 16.91 -5.81 -6.19
N SER A 181 16.30 -4.66 -6.52
CA SER A 181 15.28 -4.00 -5.70
C SER A 181 13.95 -4.00 -6.42
N TRP A 182 12.85 -4.20 -5.69
CA TRP A 182 11.48 -4.25 -6.20
C TRP A 182 10.52 -3.69 -5.14
N ASN A 183 9.28 -3.43 -5.54
CA ASN A 183 8.26 -3.01 -4.58
C ASN A 183 8.04 -4.09 -3.51
N HIS A 184 8.10 -3.70 -2.24
CA HIS A 184 7.78 -4.56 -1.10
C HIS A 184 6.83 -3.88 -0.10
N ALA A 185 6.27 -2.70 -0.42
CA ALA A 185 5.25 -2.08 0.42
C ALA A 185 3.97 -2.93 0.43
N LYS A 186 3.20 -2.87 1.53
CA LYS A 186 1.84 -3.38 1.61
C LYS A 186 0.92 -2.24 2.03
N ILE A 187 0.25 -1.63 1.06
CA ILE A 187 -0.54 -0.41 1.25
C ILE A 187 -1.88 -0.60 0.57
N ILE A 188 -2.96 -0.18 1.23
CA ILE A 188 -4.24 0.15 0.60
C ILE A 188 -4.57 1.58 1.04
N ALA A 189 -4.50 2.52 0.10
CA ALA A 189 -4.84 3.92 0.33
C ALA A 189 -6.10 4.27 -0.48
N VAL A 190 -7.10 4.85 0.18
CA VAL A 190 -8.41 5.13 -0.41
C VAL A 190 -8.73 6.61 -0.23
N ASP A 191 -8.86 7.32 -1.35
CA ASP A 191 -9.29 8.73 -1.44
C ASP A 191 -8.52 9.73 -0.56
N GLY A 192 -7.33 9.35 -0.06
CA GLY A 192 -6.56 10.15 0.89
C GLY A 192 -7.18 10.21 2.29
N GLN A 193 -8.20 9.37 2.56
CA GLN A 193 -8.95 9.35 3.82
C GLN A 193 -8.68 8.11 4.66
N TYR A 194 -8.42 6.97 4.01
CA TYR A 194 -8.14 5.71 4.69
C TYR A 194 -6.81 5.14 4.22
N LEU A 195 -6.06 4.61 5.17
CA LEU A 195 -4.80 3.92 4.94
C LEU A 195 -4.79 2.61 5.73
N HIS A 196 -4.52 1.50 5.04
CA HIS A 196 -4.22 0.21 5.64
C HIS A 196 -2.81 -0.20 5.22
N THR A 197 -1.92 -0.44 6.18
CA THR A 197 -0.52 -0.79 5.91
C THR A 197 0.06 -1.67 7.01
N GLY A 198 1.06 -2.50 6.68
CA GLY A 198 1.75 -3.39 7.61
C GLY A 198 2.82 -4.26 6.97
#